data_AF-A0A8T4F3V5-F1
#
_entry.id   AF-A0A8T4F3V5-F1
#
_cell.length_a   1.000
_cell.length_b   1.000
_cell.length_c   1.000
_cell.angle_alpha   90.00
_cell.angle_beta   90.00
_cell.angle_gamma   90.00
#
_symmetry.space_group_name_H-M   'P 1'
#
loop_
_entity.id
_entity.type
_entity.pdbx_description
1 polymer ?
#
loop_
_entity_poly.entity_id
_entity_poly.type
_entity_poly.pdbx_seq_one_letter_code
_entity_poly.pdbx_strand_id
1 'polypeptide(L)'
;MGCACRTGRLHPLGSGHERVFPWAGVLVLGVEYETYAEAAAGGLSGISETITWNHGILHFTQILGSQLLHNHGLRLMNAARDTLAPGDGGAAQRFAREAAFLTEPAELGLSRWDLLEAAAAVEAVRLLPGGIGVSGPYGGPAFAWLAGQLGEHDAGELCAFLTFLAFLTNDPCATFAGLAQAAARDPETWKATSAVGVLDQIGWGEEFDGYWDLISAGEPVGTPYVIEPLLAAMRVIGRSRLLELLARPAALLPGLDEEELRAVLPPLIIYPSRDGGLAHHRNGVALADPGFAWNALAEVGVFGAAAQLALDPEPAYCDHLACPHHASGLCRQWYDPPDATAGHDACGFLPVFTHYAGQDPAAAWSRAHGAS
;
A
#
# COMPACT_ATOMS: atom_id res chain seq x y z
N MET A 1 -20.15 -28.16 -16.56
CA MET A 1 -20.87 -27.01 -17.16
C MET A 1 -20.19 -25.76 -16.67
N GLY A 2 -19.68 -24.95 -17.60
CA GLY A 2 -18.84 -23.79 -17.30
C GLY A 2 -19.58 -22.74 -16.48
N CYS A 3 -18.91 -22.20 -15.47
CA CYS A 3 -19.33 -20.97 -14.83
C CYS A 3 -18.52 -19.83 -15.45
N ALA A 4 -19.23 -18.95 -16.14
CA ALA A 4 -18.71 -17.73 -16.72
C ALA A 4 -18.32 -16.76 -15.60
N CYS A 5 -17.10 -16.23 -15.69
CA CYS A 5 -16.56 -15.25 -14.77
C CYS A 5 -17.48 -14.03 -14.63
N ARG A 6 -17.73 -13.61 -13.39
CA ARG A 6 -17.84 -12.19 -13.06
C ARG A 6 -16.76 -11.87 -12.04
N THR A 7 -15.70 -11.25 -12.54
CA THR A 7 -14.72 -10.49 -11.77
C THR A 7 -15.46 -9.36 -11.04
N GLY A 8 -15.82 -9.60 -9.77
CA GLY A 8 -16.41 -8.61 -8.86
C GLY A 8 -15.32 -7.81 -8.15
N ARG A 9 -15.61 -6.53 -7.88
CA ARG A 9 -14.65 -5.46 -7.62
C ARG A 9 -13.84 -5.67 -6.33
N LEU A 10 -12.55 -5.35 -6.40
CA LEU A 10 -11.74 -4.97 -5.24
C LEU A 10 -11.35 -3.50 -5.38
N HIS A 11 -11.60 -2.77 -4.30
CA HIS A 11 -11.47 -1.33 -4.04
C HIS A 11 -10.37 -1.18 -2.97
N PRO A 12 -9.63 -0.06 -2.82
CA PRO A 12 -8.90 0.74 -3.79
C PRO A 12 -7.36 0.65 -3.63
N LEU A 13 -6.78 -0.39 -3.00
CA LEU A 13 -5.34 -0.40 -2.61
C LEU A 13 -4.56 -1.71 -2.86
N GLY A 14 -4.79 -2.35 -4.00
CA GLY A 14 -3.94 -3.46 -4.43
C GLY A 14 -4.52 -4.23 -5.59
N SER A 15 -3.62 -4.84 -6.38
CA SER A 15 -3.96 -5.82 -7.40
C SER A 15 -4.71 -7.02 -6.76
N GLY A 16 -5.40 -7.85 -7.54
CA GLY A 16 -6.27 -8.95 -7.04
C GLY A 16 -5.61 -9.98 -6.09
N HIS A 17 -4.30 -9.87 -5.86
CA HIS A 17 -3.50 -10.75 -5.00
C HIS A 17 -2.78 -10.01 -3.85
N GLU A 18 -2.88 -8.67 -3.80
CA GLU A 18 -2.21 -7.81 -2.84
C GLU A 18 -3.23 -7.03 -2.04
N ARG A 19 -3.06 -7.03 -0.71
CA ARG A 19 -3.77 -6.09 0.16
C ARG A 19 -2.69 -5.34 0.92
N VAL A 20 -2.16 -4.31 0.27
CA VAL A 20 -1.22 -3.42 0.94
C VAL A 20 -2.07 -2.49 1.82
N PHE A 21 -1.78 -2.45 3.12
CA PHE A 21 -2.28 -1.40 4.01
C PHE A 21 -1.11 -0.49 4.34
N PRO A 22 -0.59 0.24 3.33
CA PRO A 22 0.72 0.85 3.44
C PRO A 22 0.75 1.96 4.51
N TRP A 23 -0.40 2.59 4.78
CA TRP A 23 -0.57 3.56 5.87
C TRP A 23 -0.34 2.97 7.27
N ALA A 24 -0.53 1.66 7.41
CA ALA A 24 -0.35 0.91 8.65
C ALA A 24 0.98 0.14 8.69
N GLY A 25 1.84 0.28 7.67
CA GLY A 25 3.11 -0.44 7.57
C GLY A 25 2.94 -1.95 7.42
N VAL A 26 1.79 -2.41 6.92
CA VAL A 26 1.51 -3.84 6.76
C VAL A 26 1.33 -4.19 5.29
N LEU A 27 2.09 -5.16 4.83
CA LEU A 27 1.87 -5.85 3.57
C LEU A 27 1.23 -7.20 3.83
N VAL A 28 0.05 -7.42 3.25
CA VAL A 28 -0.64 -8.70 3.34
C VAL A 28 -0.60 -9.32 1.94
N LEU A 29 -0.17 -10.58 1.86
CA LEU A 29 0.01 -11.30 0.61
C LEU A 29 -0.96 -12.46 0.51
N GLY A 30 -1.65 -12.58 -0.63
CA GLY A 30 -2.52 -13.71 -0.95
C GLY A 30 -1.78 -15.00 -1.32
N VAL A 31 -0.52 -15.18 -0.89
CA VAL A 31 0.33 -16.33 -1.18
C VAL A 31 0.69 -17.01 0.14
N GLU A 32 0.56 -18.33 0.18
CA GLU A 32 0.91 -19.13 1.37
C GLU A 32 2.37 -18.94 1.80
N TYR A 33 2.62 -18.88 3.10
CA TYR A 33 3.96 -18.73 3.66
C TYR A 33 4.90 -19.84 3.20
N GLU A 34 4.42 -21.08 3.15
CA GLU A 34 5.19 -22.23 2.73
C GLU A 34 5.61 -22.11 1.26
N THR A 35 4.70 -21.62 0.41
CA THR A 35 4.99 -21.31 -1.01
C THR A 35 6.05 -20.21 -1.12
N TYR A 36 5.98 -19.17 -0.28
CA TYR A 36 7.02 -18.13 -0.20
C TYR A 36 8.37 -18.66 0.34
N ALA A 37 8.36 -19.56 1.33
CA ALA A 37 9.58 -20.12 1.92
C ALA A 37 10.30 -21.05 0.93
N GLU A 38 9.55 -21.90 0.22
CA GLU A 38 10.05 -22.74 -0.88
C GLU A 38 10.67 -21.87 -2.00
N ALA A 39 9.99 -20.77 -2.32
CA ALA A 39 10.42 -19.75 -3.26
C ALA A 39 11.75 -19.08 -2.88
N ALA A 40 11.83 -18.56 -1.65
CA ALA A 40 13.00 -17.88 -1.11
C ALA A 40 14.23 -18.81 -0.99
N ALA A 41 14.01 -20.12 -0.86
CA ALA A 41 15.07 -21.13 -0.88
C ALA A 41 15.63 -21.43 -2.30
N GLY A 42 15.26 -20.62 -3.31
CA GLY A 42 15.69 -20.79 -4.71
C GLY A 42 14.73 -21.62 -5.56
N GLY A 43 13.48 -21.81 -5.11
CA GLY A 43 12.50 -22.71 -5.71
C GLY A 43 11.39 -22.07 -6.56
N LEU A 44 11.45 -20.77 -6.91
CA LEU A 44 10.33 -20.14 -7.63
C LEU A 44 10.14 -20.68 -9.06
N SER A 45 9.02 -21.35 -9.26
CA SER A 45 8.45 -21.66 -10.58
C SER A 45 7.36 -20.66 -11.03
N GLY A 46 7.04 -19.63 -10.23
CA GLY A 46 5.90 -18.74 -10.44
C GLY A 46 6.27 -17.26 -10.65
N ILE A 47 6.13 -16.77 -11.89
CA ILE A 47 6.34 -15.35 -12.24
C ILE A 47 5.27 -14.46 -11.57
N SER A 48 4.05 -14.95 -11.40
CA SER A 48 2.91 -14.17 -10.90
C SER A 48 3.06 -13.78 -9.44
N GLU A 49 3.53 -14.70 -8.60
CA GLU A 49 3.74 -14.49 -7.16
C GLU A 49 4.89 -13.52 -6.91
N THR A 50 5.93 -13.58 -7.74
CA THR A 50 7.08 -12.66 -7.68
C THR A 50 6.65 -11.23 -8.03
N ILE A 51 5.82 -11.06 -9.07
CA ILE A 51 5.26 -9.75 -9.43
C ILE A 51 4.43 -9.19 -8.27
N THR A 52 3.55 -10.02 -7.69
CA THR A 52 2.68 -9.68 -6.56
C THR A 52 3.48 -9.17 -5.36
N TRP A 53 4.57 -9.89 -5.02
CA TRP A 53 5.51 -9.47 -3.99
C TRP A 53 6.13 -8.11 -4.30
N ASN A 54 6.76 -7.98 -5.46
CA ASN A 54 7.48 -6.76 -5.86
C ASN A 54 6.55 -5.55 -5.86
N HIS A 55 5.34 -5.71 -6.39
CA HIS A 55 4.36 -4.65 -6.49
C HIS A 55 3.92 -4.14 -5.11
N GLY A 56 3.70 -5.03 -4.14
CA GLY A 56 3.40 -4.64 -2.75
C GLY A 56 4.54 -3.88 -2.06
N ILE A 57 5.79 -4.30 -2.30
CA ILE A 57 6.99 -3.58 -1.81
C ILE A 57 7.10 -2.19 -2.45
N LEU A 58 6.80 -2.07 -3.74
CA LEU A 58 6.86 -0.81 -4.47
C LEU A 58 5.81 0.19 -3.98
N HIS A 59 4.58 -0.25 -3.71
CA HIS A 59 3.56 0.60 -3.08
C HIS A 59 3.99 1.11 -1.70
N PHE A 60 4.63 0.28 -0.88
CA PHE A 60 5.19 0.74 0.39
C PHE A 60 6.32 1.76 0.20
N THR A 61 7.19 1.52 -0.78
CA THR A 61 8.29 2.43 -1.13
C THR A 61 7.77 3.80 -1.58
N GLN A 62 6.73 3.84 -2.42
CA GLN A 62 6.05 5.08 -2.83
C GLN A 62 5.51 5.85 -1.64
N ILE A 63 5.03 5.13 -0.61
CA ILE A 63 4.45 5.75 0.58
C ILE A 63 5.51 6.29 1.50
N LEU A 64 6.61 5.57 1.74
CA LEU A 64 7.79 6.07 2.46
C LEU A 64 8.30 7.40 1.90
N GLY A 65 8.18 7.61 0.59
CA GLY A 65 8.70 8.79 -0.09
C GLY A 65 7.72 9.96 -0.24
N SER A 66 6.47 9.82 0.20
CA SER A 66 5.42 10.81 -0.13
C SER A 66 4.83 11.49 1.09
N GLN A 67 5.06 12.79 1.19
CA GLN A 67 4.41 13.65 2.18
C GLN A 67 2.88 13.61 2.08
N LEU A 68 2.34 13.60 0.87
CA LEU A 68 0.90 13.53 0.65
C LEU A 68 0.32 12.24 1.24
N LEU A 69 0.96 11.10 0.97
CA LEU A 69 0.52 9.79 1.41
C LEU A 69 0.70 9.59 2.92
N HIS A 70 1.75 10.15 3.52
CA HIS A 70 1.90 10.19 4.98
C HIS A 70 0.73 10.91 5.65
N ASN A 71 0.41 12.11 5.18
CA ASN A 71 -0.66 12.93 5.72
C ASN A 71 -2.05 12.32 5.46
N HIS A 72 -2.26 11.76 4.28
CA HIS A 72 -3.48 11.04 3.93
C HIS A 72 -3.67 9.80 4.81
N GLY A 73 -2.63 8.98 4.98
CA GLY A 73 -2.66 7.81 5.87
C GLY A 73 -3.06 8.16 7.30
N LEU A 74 -2.52 9.25 7.85
CA LEU A 74 -2.88 9.72 9.18
C LEU A 74 -4.36 10.15 9.26
N ARG A 75 -4.85 10.94 8.29
CA ARG A 75 -6.27 11.35 8.25
C ARG A 75 -7.20 10.15 8.12
N LEU A 76 -6.85 9.21 7.25
CA LEU A 76 -7.63 8.01 7.00
C LEU A 76 -7.73 7.11 8.24
N MET A 77 -6.62 6.92 8.96
CA MET A 77 -6.61 6.16 10.21
C MET A 77 -7.40 6.83 11.33
N ASN A 78 -7.32 8.16 11.44
CA ASN A 78 -8.15 8.91 12.40
C ASN A 78 -9.64 8.77 12.06
N ALA A 79 -10.02 8.91 10.78
CA ALA A 79 -11.39 8.69 10.34
C ALA A 79 -11.87 7.25 10.57
N ALA A 80 -10.98 6.26 10.47
CA ALA A 80 -11.29 4.87 10.77
C ALA A 80 -11.63 4.68 12.26
N ARG A 81 -10.81 5.22 13.16
CA ARG A 81 -11.05 5.19 14.61
C ARG A 81 -12.34 5.91 14.99
N ASP A 82 -12.59 7.07 14.40
CA ASP A 82 -13.83 7.83 14.60
C ASP A 82 -15.06 7.01 14.19
N THR A 83 -14.97 6.21 13.12
CA THR A 83 -16.07 5.37 12.64
C THR A 83 -16.45 4.27 13.65
N LEU A 84 -15.47 3.80 14.43
CA LEU A 84 -15.70 2.80 15.48
C LEU A 84 -16.15 3.43 16.80
N ALA A 85 -15.86 4.72 17.01
CA ALA A 85 -16.20 5.42 18.24
C ALA A 85 -17.72 5.66 18.39
N PRO A 86 -18.29 5.51 19.60
CA PRO A 86 -19.69 5.82 19.83
C PRO A 86 -19.95 7.33 19.73
N GLY A 87 -20.99 7.73 18.98
CA GLY A 87 -21.58 9.06 19.08
C GLY A 87 -21.30 10.06 17.95
N ASP A 88 -20.56 9.68 16.91
CA ASP A 88 -20.36 10.55 15.73
C ASP A 88 -21.10 10.04 14.49
N GLY A 89 -22.30 10.59 14.25
CA GLY A 89 -23.13 10.24 13.10
C GLY A 89 -22.53 10.59 11.72
N GLY A 90 -21.44 11.37 11.66
CA GLY A 90 -20.76 11.76 10.43
C GLY A 90 -19.44 11.02 10.15
N ALA A 91 -18.97 10.16 11.06
CA ALA A 91 -17.66 9.52 10.95
C ALA A 91 -17.53 8.61 9.73
N ALA A 92 -18.55 7.77 9.46
CA ALA A 92 -18.58 6.90 8.29
C ALA A 92 -18.45 7.69 6.96
N GLN A 93 -19.16 8.83 6.84
CA GLN A 93 -19.06 9.67 5.65
C GLN A 93 -17.68 10.32 5.50
N ARG A 94 -17.02 10.70 6.61
CA ARG A 94 -15.63 11.21 6.57
C ARG A 94 -14.67 10.12 6.12
N PHE A 95 -14.79 8.91 6.68
CA PHE A 95 -13.99 7.78 6.25
C PHE A 95 -14.18 7.48 4.77
N ALA A 96 -15.43 7.42 4.28
CA ALA A 96 -15.71 7.17 2.87
C ALA A 96 -15.09 8.21 1.93
N ARG A 97 -15.12 9.50 2.30
CA ARG A 97 -14.45 10.57 1.55
C ARG A 97 -12.93 10.40 1.55
N GLU A 98 -12.31 10.17 2.70
CA GLU A 98 -10.85 9.97 2.75
C GLU A 98 -10.42 8.69 2.02
N ALA A 99 -11.24 7.64 2.03
CA ALA A 99 -10.98 6.40 1.29
C ALA A 99 -11.09 6.59 -0.23
N ALA A 100 -11.94 7.52 -0.69
CA ALA A 100 -12.10 7.84 -2.11
C ALA A 100 -11.00 8.76 -2.66
N PHE A 101 -10.28 9.48 -1.79
CA PHE A 101 -9.27 10.51 -2.15
C PHE A 101 -8.28 10.08 -3.25
N LEU A 102 -7.83 8.83 -3.22
CA LEU A 102 -6.86 8.31 -4.18
C LEU A 102 -7.48 7.89 -5.50
N THR A 103 -8.73 7.44 -5.48
CA THR A 103 -9.44 6.89 -6.64
C THR A 103 -10.32 7.90 -7.36
N GLU A 104 -10.59 9.06 -6.76
CA GLU A 104 -11.31 10.13 -7.43
C GLU A 104 -10.52 10.63 -8.65
N PRO A 105 -11.11 10.62 -9.86
CA PRO A 105 -10.46 11.14 -11.05
C PRO A 105 -10.21 12.65 -10.94
N ALA A 106 -9.01 13.09 -11.33
CA ALA A 106 -8.69 14.50 -11.49
C ALA A 106 -9.16 15.03 -12.87
N GLU A 107 -8.91 16.31 -13.15
CA GLU A 107 -9.30 16.96 -14.43
C GLU A 107 -8.79 16.25 -15.68
N LEU A 108 -7.66 15.55 -15.58
CA LEU A 108 -7.05 14.77 -16.67
C LEU A 108 -7.70 13.39 -16.88
N GLY A 109 -8.71 13.04 -16.09
CA GLY A 109 -9.33 11.72 -16.09
C GLY A 109 -8.48 10.63 -15.43
N LEU A 110 -7.33 10.99 -14.85
CA LEU A 110 -6.45 10.12 -14.08
C LEU A 110 -6.69 10.34 -12.58
N SER A 111 -6.77 9.26 -11.82
CA SER A 111 -6.76 9.30 -10.36
C SER A 111 -5.34 9.18 -9.80
N ARG A 112 -5.14 9.56 -8.54
CA ARG A 112 -3.84 9.39 -7.84
C ARG A 112 -3.45 7.91 -7.79
N TRP A 113 -4.43 7.03 -7.64
CA TRP A 113 -4.25 5.58 -7.69
C TRP A 113 -3.73 5.11 -9.04
N ASP A 114 -4.26 5.64 -10.16
CA ASP A 114 -3.75 5.27 -11.49
C ASP A 114 -2.26 5.56 -11.65
N LEU A 115 -1.78 6.67 -11.07
CA LEU A 115 -0.35 7.04 -11.09
C LEU A 115 0.48 6.06 -10.26
N LEU A 116 0.08 5.78 -9.01
CA LEU A 116 0.77 4.85 -8.12
C LEU A 116 0.84 3.44 -8.71
N GLU A 117 -0.29 2.94 -9.21
CA GLU A 117 -0.41 1.61 -9.81
C GLU A 117 0.46 1.48 -11.07
N ALA A 118 0.42 2.49 -11.96
CA ALA A 118 1.27 2.48 -13.15
C ALA A 118 2.76 2.43 -12.78
N ALA A 119 3.20 3.26 -11.84
CA ALA A 119 4.58 3.28 -11.38
C ALA A 119 5.00 1.95 -10.72
N ALA A 120 4.17 1.40 -9.85
CA ALA A 120 4.44 0.14 -9.16
C ALA A 120 4.49 -1.04 -10.15
N ALA A 121 3.55 -1.11 -11.10
CA ALA A 121 3.51 -2.20 -12.07
C ALA A 121 4.71 -2.17 -13.03
N VAL A 122 5.13 -0.99 -13.50
CA VAL A 122 6.32 -0.82 -14.34
C VAL A 122 7.58 -1.29 -13.62
N GLU A 123 7.78 -0.85 -12.36
CA GLU A 123 8.94 -1.22 -11.56
C GLU A 123 8.90 -2.71 -11.12
N ALA A 124 7.72 -3.28 -10.87
CA ALA A 124 7.58 -4.69 -10.50
C ALA A 124 8.03 -5.62 -11.63
N VAL A 125 7.71 -5.28 -12.88
CA VAL A 125 8.15 -6.01 -14.07
C VAL A 125 9.67 -5.90 -14.24
N ARG A 126 10.25 -4.72 -13.99
CA ARG A 126 11.71 -4.49 -14.08
C ARG A 126 12.51 -5.30 -13.09
N LEU A 127 11.92 -5.60 -11.93
CA LEU A 127 12.53 -6.46 -10.91
C LEU A 127 12.51 -7.95 -11.26
N LEU A 128 11.87 -8.36 -12.37
CA LEU A 128 11.84 -9.78 -12.75
C LEU A 128 13.18 -10.24 -13.33
N PRO A 129 13.60 -11.49 -13.02
CA PRO A 129 14.77 -12.10 -13.63
C PRO A 129 14.63 -12.15 -15.16
N GLY A 130 15.61 -11.60 -15.88
CA GLY A 130 15.65 -11.61 -17.35
C GLY A 130 15.17 -10.33 -18.02
N GLY A 131 14.76 -9.30 -17.27
CA GLY A 131 14.55 -7.95 -17.81
C GLY A 131 13.51 -7.90 -18.92
N ILE A 132 12.38 -8.58 -18.74
CA ILE A 132 11.26 -8.54 -19.69
C ILE A 132 10.91 -7.06 -19.88
N GLY A 133 11.09 -6.55 -21.11
CA GLY A 133 10.77 -5.17 -21.44
C GLY A 133 9.34 -4.84 -21.02
N VAL A 134 9.11 -3.58 -20.63
CA VAL A 134 7.78 -3.06 -20.29
C VAL A 134 6.97 -2.91 -21.57
N SER A 135 6.63 -4.03 -22.21
CA SER A 135 5.79 -4.08 -23.40
C SER A 135 4.61 -5.01 -23.09
N GLY A 136 3.45 -4.42 -22.79
CA GLY A 136 2.26 -5.18 -22.41
C GLY A 136 1.24 -4.35 -21.62
N PRO A 137 0.09 -4.95 -21.24
CA PRO A 137 -1.04 -4.26 -20.62
C PRO A 137 -0.80 -3.81 -19.16
N TYR A 138 0.43 -3.92 -18.64
CA TYR A 138 0.73 -3.81 -17.21
C TYR A 138 0.78 -2.37 -16.68
N GLY A 139 0.77 -1.33 -17.54
CA GLY A 139 0.92 0.06 -17.09
C GLY A 139 -0.37 0.80 -16.73
N GLY A 140 -1.55 0.24 -17.05
CA GLY A 140 -2.83 0.92 -16.77
C GLY A 140 -3.00 2.29 -17.46
N PRO A 141 -4.02 3.08 -17.04
CA PRO A 141 -4.37 4.35 -17.69
C PRO A 141 -3.27 5.43 -17.62
N ALA A 142 -2.60 5.58 -16.48
CA ALA A 142 -1.59 6.63 -16.31
C ALA A 142 -0.32 6.36 -17.15
N PHE A 143 0.13 5.10 -17.25
CA PHE A 143 1.23 4.74 -18.16
C PHE A 143 0.84 4.98 -19.61
N ALA A 144 -0.36 4.56 -20.03
CA ALA A 144 -0.83 4.77 -21.40
C ALA A 144 -0.88 6.27 -21.76
N TRP A 145 -1.33 7.11 -20.81
CA TRP A 145 -1.30 8.56 -20.96
C TRP A 145 0.14 9.08 -21.11
N LEU A 146 1.06 8.65 -20.24
CA LEU A 146 2.46 9.08 -20.27
C LEU A 146 3.18 8.63 -21.55
N ALA A 147 2.97 7.39 -21.97
CA ALA A 147 3.48 6.84 -23.22
C ALA A 147 2.98 7.61 -24.44
N GLY A 148 1.75 8.13 -24.39
CA GLY A 148 1.23 9.05 -25.41
C GLY A 148 1.96 10.40 -25.47
N GLN A 149 2.64 10.82 -24.40
CA GLN A 149 3.42 12.07 -24.34
C GLN A 149 4.91 11.86 -24.68
N LEU A 150 5.52 10.78 -24.19
CA LEU A 150 6.97 10.54 -24.25
C LEU A 150 7.37 9.40 -25.21
N GLY A 151 6.43 8.54 -25.61
CA GLY A 151 6.74 7.22 -26.16
C GLY A 151 6.88 6.15 -25.07
N GLU A 152 6.60 4.90 -25.42
CA GLU A 152 6.55 3.77 -24.46
C GLU A 152 7.89 3.53 -23.75
N HIS A 153 9.01 3.67 -24.47
CA HIS A 153 10.34 3.44 -23.91
C HIS A 153 10.67 4.44 -22.79
N ASP A 154 10.55 5.74 -23.08
CA ASP A 154 10.83 6.79 -22.10
C ASP A 154 9.79 6.81 -20.97
N ALA A 155 8.52 6.52 -21.26
CA ALA A 155 7.51 6.31 -20.23
C ALA A 155 7.87 5.15 -19.30
N GLY A 156 8.39 4.04 -19.85
CA GLY A 156 8.92 2.92 -19.07
C GLY A 156 10.01 3.36 -18.09
N GLU A 157 10.91 4.23 -18.51
CA GLU A 157 12.03 4.72 -17.69
C GLU A 157 11.65 5.79 -16.67
N LEU A 158 10.68 6.64 -17.00
CA LEU A 158 10.36 7.83 -16.21
C LEU A 158 9.09 7.70 -15.37
N CYS A 159 8.23 6.70 -15.60
CA CYS A 159 6.92 6.61 -14.93
C CYS A 159 7.02 6.65 -13.40
N ALA A 160 7.86 5.80 -12.81
CA ALA A 160 8.05 5.78 -11.35
C ALA A 160 8.67 7.07 -10.84
N PHE A 161 9.66 7.60 -11.55
CA PHE A 161 10.36 8.82 -11.15
C PHE A 161 9.45 10.05 -11.16
N LEU A 162 8.68 10.25 -12.24
CA LEU A 162 7.73 11.36 -12.35
C LEU A 162 6.58 11.21 -11.36
N THR A 163 6.14 9.99 -11.09
CA THR A 163 5.13 9.71 -10.05
C THR A 163 5.67 10.08 -8.68
N PHE A 164 6.88 9.64 -8.32
CA PHE A 164 7.53 9.99 -7.07
C PHE A 164 7.56 11.52 -6.86
N LEU A 165 8.07 12.26 -7.84
CA LEU A 165 8.15 13.72 -7.77
C LEU A 165 6.76 14.37 -7.66
N ALA A 166 5.77 13.88 -8.40
CA ALA A 166 4.41 14.40 -8.35
C ALA A 166 3.77 14.24 -6.95
N PHE A 167 4.09 13.16 -6.25
CA PHE A 167 3.57 12.87 -4.90
C PHE A 167 4.27 13.64 -3.77
N LEU A 168 5.19 14.54 -4.10
CA LEU A 168 5.73 15.55 -3.19
C LEU A 168 4.82 16.78 -3.08
N THR A 169 3.82 16.92 -3.96
CA THR A 169 2.91 18.07 -3.98
C THR A 169 1.49 17.68 -3.52
N ASN A 170 0.64 18.70 -3.35
CA ASN A 170 -0.77 18.50 -2.97
C ASN A 170 -1.68 18.10 -4.15
N ASP A 171 -1.21 18.27 -5.39
CA ASP A 171 -1.93 17.87 -6.60
C ASP A 171 -1.03 17.02 -7.52
N PRO A 172 -0.87 15.72 -7.21
CA PRO A 172 0.00 14.84 -7.98
C PRO A 172 -0.44 14.71 -9.44
N CYS A 173 -1.74 14.70 -9.75
CA CYS A 173 -2.20 14.51 -11.12
C CYS A 173 -1.80 15.70 -12.01
N ALA A 174 -2.05 16.94 -11.55
CA ALA A 174 -1.63 18.13 -12.29
C ALA A 174 -0.10 18.24 -12.37
N THR A 175 0.59 17.94 -11.27
CA THR A 175 2.05 17.98 -11.19
C THR A 175 2.70 16.97 -12.13
N PHE A 176 2.21 15.72 -12.13
CA PHE A 176 2.68 14.66 -13.01
C PHE A 176 2.57 15.08 -14.48
N ALA A 177 1.46 15.71 -14.87
CA ALA A 177 1.31 16.19 -16.24
C ALA A 177 2.27 17.32 -16.60
N GLY A 178 2.52 18.26 -15.68
CA GLY A 178 3.52 19.31 -15.86
C GLY A 178 4.94 18.74 -15.99
N LEU A 179 5.29 17.78 -15.13
CA LEU A 179 6.58 17.09 -15.17
C LEU A 179 6.75 16.27 -16.46
N ALA A 180 5.71 15.57 -16.91
CA ALA A 180 5.73 14.84 -18.18
C ALA A 180 5.97 15.76 -19.38
N GLN A 181 5.34 16.94 -19.42
CA GLN A 181 5.58 17.94 -20.47
C GLN A 181 6.99 18.52 -20.42
N ALA A 182 7.57 18.68 -19.22
CA ALA A 182 8.95 19.12 -19.06
C ALA A 182 9.94 18.04 -19.52
N ALA A 183 9.72 16.80 -19.11
CA ALA A 183 10.52 15.64 -19.51
C ALA A 183 10.47 15.40 -21.02
N ALA A 184 9.33 15.63 -21.67
CA ALA A 184 9.17 15.46 -23.12
C ALA A 184 10.10 16.35 -23.96
N ARG A 185 10.60 17.44 -23.38
CA ARG A 185 11.54 18.34 -24.08
C ARG A 185 12.96 17.78 -24.11
N ASP A 186 13.34 16.98 -23.12
CA ASP A 186 14.67 16.38 -23.01
C ASP A 186 14.66 15.11 -22.13
N PRO A 187 14.09 13.98 -22.62
CA PRO A 187 13.92 12.78 -21.80
C PRO A 187 15.24 12.21 -21.28
N GLU A 188 16.31 12.28 -22.07
CA GLU A 188 17.64 11.75 -21.71
C GLU A 188 18.23 12.46 -20.49
N THR A 189 18.11 13.79 -20.41
CA THR A 189 18.56 14.53 -19.22
C THR A 189 17.76 14.13 -17.98
N TRP A 190 16.45 13.92 -18.10
CA TRP A 190 15.62 13.48 -16.98
C TRP A 190 15.99 12.06 -16.52
N LYS A 191 16.30 11.16 -17.46
CA LYS A 191 16.78 9.80 -17.15
C LYS A 191 18.17 9.82 -16.48
N ALA A 192 19.06 10.71 -16.90
CA ALA A 192 20.44 10.76 -16.39
C ALA A 192 20.60 11.54 -15.06
N THR A 193 19.69 12.47 -14.76
CA THR A 193 19.78 13.32 -13.55
C THR A 193 19.27 12.56 -12.33
N SER A 194 19.96 12.69 -11.19
CA SER A 194 19.52 12.14 -9.91
C SER A 194 18.25 12.83 -9.40
N ALA A 195 17.53 12.16 -8.49
CA ALA A 195 16.35 12.73 -7.86
C ALA A 195 16.63 14.07 -7.16
N VAL A 196 17.73 14.16 -6.40
CA VAL A 196 18.18 15.44 -5.78
C VAL A 196 18.41 16.50 -6.85
N GLY A 197 19.11 16.17 -7.93
CA GLY A 197 19.42 17.13 -8.99
C GLY A 197 18.16 17.65 -9.69
N VAL A 198 17.14 16.81 -9.86
CA VAL A 198 15.86 17.25 -10.42
C VAL A 198 15.08 18.13 -9.44
N LEU A 199 15.05 17.78 -8.15
CA LEU A 199 14.43 18.62 -7.12
C LEU A 199 15.03 20.02 -7.08
N ASP A 200 16.36 20.12 -7.19
CA ASP A 200 17.06 21.41 -7.26
C ASP A 200 16.70 22.18 -8.54
N GLN A 201 16.65 21.49 -9.69
CA GLN A 201 16.30 22.11 -10.98
C GLN A 201 14.88 22.67 -11.02
N ILE A 202 13.91 22.00 -10.39
CA ILE A 202 12.51 22.44 -10.33
C ILE A 202 12.22 23.35 -9.12
N GLY A 203 13.21 23.58 -8.25
CA GLY A 203 13.12 24.49 -7.12
C GLY A 203 12.35 23.94 -5.91
N TRP A 204 12.30 22.61 -5.74
CA TRP A 204 11.63 21.93 -4.62
C TRP A 204 12.58 21.38 -3.56
N GLY A 205 13.90 21.50 -3.76
CA GLY A 205 14.93 20.98 -2.85
C GLY A 205 14.76 21.47 -1.40
N GLU A 206 14.64 22.78 -1.19
CA GLU A 206 14.51 23.36 0.16
C GLU A 206 13.23 22.92 0.89
N GLU A 207 12.10 22.83 0.18
CA GLU A 207 10.83 22.39 0.75
C GLU A 207 10.90 20.92 1.16
N PHE A 208 11.47 20.08 0.30
CA PHE A 208 11.65 18.66 0.57
C PHE A 208 12.60 18.39 1.74
N ASP A 209 13.75 19.08 1.78
CA ASP A 209 14.70 18.97 2.88
C ASP A 209 14.06 19.42 4.21
N GLY A 210 13.30 20.52 4.19
CA GLY A 210 12.54 20.98 5.35
C GLY A 210 11.56 19.92 5.87
N TYR A 211 10.87 19.21 4.98
CA TYR A 211 9.97 18.12 5.35
C TYR A 211 10.72 16.95 6.03
N TRP A 212 11.85 16.53 5.46
CA TRP A 212 12.67 15.46 6.03
C TRP A 212 13.34 15.84 7.35
N ASP A 213 13.64 17.12 7.56
CA ASP A 213 14.14 17.64 8.81
C ASP A 213 13.09 17.59 9.93
N LEU A 214 11.81 17.89 9.63
CA LEU A 214 10.71 17.72 10.58
C LEU A 214 10.59 16.25 11.04
N ILE A 215 10.66 15.31 10.08
CA ILE A 215 10.63 13.88 10.38
C ILE A 215 11.82 13.49 11.28
N SER A 216 13.02 13.95 10.93
CA SER A 216 14.25 13.67 11.69
C SER A 216 14.20 14.24 13.12
N ALA A 217 13.49 15.36 13.31
CA ALA A 217 13.24 15.97 14.61
C ALA A 217 12.16 15.26 15.44
N GLY A 218 11.46 14.27 14.87
CA GLY A 218 10.39 13.52 15.54
C GLY A 218 9.06 14.27 15.58
N GLU A 219 8.83 15.20 14.66
CA GLU A 219 7.54 15.87 14.54
C GLU A 219 6.45 14.85 14.14
N PRO A 220 5.19 15.01 14.64
CA PRO A 220 4.11 14.05 14.45
C PRO A 220 3.49 14.14 13.05
N VAL A 221 4.27 13.82 12.03
CA VAL A 221 3.93 13.98 10.62
C VAL A 221 3.70 12.62 9.99
N GLY A 222 2.45 12.18 9.82
CA GLY A 222 2.12 10.84 9.32
C GLY A 222 1.92 9.80 10.43
N THR A 223 1.74 8.53 10.06
CA THR A 223 1.58 7.43 11.03
C THR A 223 2.95 6.92 11.48
N PRO A 224 3.10 6.45 12.75
CA PRO A 224 4.38 5.88 13.21
C PRO A 224 4.83 4.70 12.36
N TYR A 225 3.88 3.99 11.73
CA TYR A 225 4.14 2.80 10.92
C TYR A 225 4.76 3.05 9.55
N VAL A 226 4.83 4.32 9.13
CA VAL A 226 5.55 4.74 7.93
C VAL A 226 6.76 5.58 8.32
N ILE A 227 6.62 6.44 9.32
CA ILE A 227 7.66 7.40 9.72
C ILE A 227 8.81 6.73 10.46
N GLU A 228 8.54 5.77 11.35
CA GLU A 228 9.62 5.06 12.03
C GLU A 228 10.45 4.20 11.06
N PRO A 229 9.84 3.45 10.11
CA PRO A 229 10.59 2.81 9.02
C PRO A 229 11.38 3.81 8.17
N LEU A 230 10.79 4.95 7.78
CA LEU A 230 11.51 5.98 7.03
C LEU A 230 12.74 6.49 7.79
N LEU A 231 12.60 6.78 9.08
CA LEU A 231 13.71 7.18 9.95
C LEU A 231 14.80 6.10 10.04
N ALA A 232 14.40 4.84 10.13
CA ALA A 232 15.34 3.72 10.12
C ALA A 232 16.09 3.64 8.78
N ALA A 233 15.37 3.74 7.65
CA ALA A 233 15.95 3.77 6.31
C ALA A 233 16.90 4.96 6.12
N MET A 234 16.55 6.15 6.61
CA MET A 234 17.42 7.34 6.55
C MET A 234 18.74 7.14 7.30
N ARG A 235 18.73 6.41 8.42
CA ARG A 235 19.93 6.12 9.22
C ARG A 235 20.82 5.07 8.58
N VAL A 236 20.23 4.04 7.96
CA VAL A 236 20.96 2.91 7.36
C VAL A 236 21.49 3.28 5.98
N ILE A 237 20.64 3.81 5.10
CA ILE A 237 20.94 4.05 3.67
C ILE A 237 21.53 5.45 3.45
N GLY A 238 21.17 6.42 4.29
CA GLY A 238 21.48 7.83 4.10
C GLY A 238 20.50 8.52 3.15
N ARG A 239 20.28 9.83 3.38
CA ARG A 239 19.24 10.63 2.73
C ARG A 239 19.29 10.59 1.20
N SER A 240 20.42 10.93 0.59
CA SER A 240 20.52 11.06 -0.87
C SER A 240 20.33 9.73 -1.61
N ARG A 241 20.88 8.63 -1.08
CA ARG A 241 20.70 7.29 -1.68
C ARG A 241 19.29 6.77 -1.47
N LEU A 242 18.69 7.02 -0.30
CA LEU A 242 17.29 6.69 -0.05
C LEU A 242 16.35 7.45 -0.99
N LEU A 243 16.59 8.74 -1.22
CA LEU A 243 15.80 9.53 -2.16
C LEU A 243 15.84 8.94 -3.58
N GLU A 244 17.02 8.55 -4.06
CA GLU A 244 17.14 7.89 -5.36
C GLU A 244 16.43 6.53 -5.39
N LEU A 245 16.50 5.75 -4.31
CA LEU A 245 15.79 4.48 -4.17
C LEU A 245 14.26 4.66 -4.21
N LEU A 246 13.73 5.67 -3.53
CA LEU A 246 12.29 5.98 -3.52
C LEU A 246 11.82 6.45 -4.90
N ALA A 247 12.68 7.17 -5.63
CA ALA A 247 12.43 7.65 -6.98
C ALA A 247 12.52 6.56 -8.06
N ARG A 248 13.45 5.60 -7.92
CA ARG A 248 13.77 4.57 -8.92
C ARG A 248 14.03 3.20 -8.26
N PRO A 249 13.00 2.57 -7.67
CA PRO A 249 13.21 1.41 -6.82
C PRO A 249 13.87 0.22 -7.54
N ALA A 250 13.45 -0.13 -8.75
CA ALA A 250 13.97 -1.29 -9.48
C ALA A 250 15.43 -1.16 -9.88
N ALA A 251 15.95 0.07 -10.00
CA ALA A 251 17.35 0.31 -10.30
C ALA A 251 18.25 0.03 -9.08
N LEU A 252 17.74 0.18 -7.86
CA LEU A 252 18.54 0.16 -6.63
C LEU A 252 18.23 -1.01 -5.70
N LEU A 253 16.97 -1.48 -5.62
CA LEU A 253 16.54 -2.59 -4.77
C LEU A 253 17.40 -3.86 -4.95
N PRO A 254 17.75 -4.31 -6.18
CA PRO A 254 18.57 -5.52 -6.35
C PRO A 254 20.01 -5.40 -5.83
N GLY A 255 20.49 -4.17 -5.61
CA GLY A 255 21.85 -3.89 -5.16
C GLY A 255 21.96 -3.52 -3.67
N LEU A 256 20.86 -3.54 -2.92
CA LEU A 256 20.88 -3.31 -1.47
C LEU A 256 21.44 -4.53 -0.74
N ASP A 257 22.19 -4.30 0.33
CA ASP A 257 22.54 -5.37 1.26
C ASP A 257 21.34 -5.77 2.16
N GLU A 258 21.52 -6.79 3.00
CA GLU A 258 20.44 -7.31 3.85
C GLU A 258 19.91 -6.28 4.85
N GLU A 259 20.78 -5.40 5.38
CA GLU A 259 20.39 -4.37 6.35
C GLU A 259 19.63 -3.24 5.67
N GLU A 260 20.14 -2.76 4.52
CA GLU A 260 19.51 -1.75 3.68
C GLU A 260 18.14 -2.22 3.17
N LEU A 261 18.06 -3.45 2.66
CA LEU A 261 16.82 -4.04 2.17
C LEU A 261 15.78 -4.09 3.29
N ARG A 262 16.12 -4.62 4.47
CA ARG A 262 15.21 -4.68 5.61
C ARG A 262 14.67 -3.32 6.05
N ALA A 263 15.44 -2.24 5.85
CA ALA A 263 15.03 -0.91 6.26
C ALA A 263 13.94 -0.31 5.35
N VAL A 264 13.81 -0.79 4.11
CA VAL A 264 12.87 -0.25 3.11
C VAL A 264 11.72 -1.21 2.77
N LEU A 265 11.74 -2.43 3.31
CA LEU A 265 10.60 -3.33 3.27
C LEU A 265 9.52 -2.91 4.28
N PRO A 266 8.23 -3.25 4.03
CA PRO A 266 7.18 -3.10 5.02
C PRO A 266 7.58 -3.74 6.34
N PRO A 267 7.38 -3.06 7.48
CA PRO A 267 7.81 -3.59 8.78
C PRO A 267 7.11 -4.90 9.13
N LEU A 268 5.91 -5.14 8.62
CA LEU A 268 5.20 -6.40 8.76
C LEU A 268 4.75 -6.93 7.42
N ILE A 269 5.06 -8.21 7.18
CA ILE A 269 4.58 -8.95 6.02
C ILE A 269 3.83 -10.17 6.48
N ILE A 270 2.66 -10.40 5.92
CA ILE A 270 1.67 -11.34 6.46
C ILE A 270 1.24 -12.29 5.38
N TYR A 271 1.19 -13.56 5.74
CA TYR A 271 0.88 -14.67 4.85
C TYR A 271 -0.17 -15.58 5.49
N PRO A 272 -1.07 -16.17 4.71
CA PRO A 272 -1.78 -17.37 5.13
C PRO A 272 -0.81 -18.55 5.28
N SER A 273 -1.07 -19.47 6.20
CA SER A 273 -0.34 -20.74 6.35
C SER A 273 -1.23 -21.93 5.98
N ARG A 274 -0.63 -22.97 5.39
CA ARG A 274 -1.31 -24.24 5.05
C ARG A 274 -1.92 -24.94 6.27
N ASP A 275 -1.34 -24.74 7.46
CA ASP A 275 -1.80 -25.38 8.70
C ASP A 275 -3.02 -24.68 9.35
N GLY A 276 -3.58 -23.66 8.69
CA GLY A 276 -4.70 -22.88 9.21
C GLY A 276 -4.23 -21.81 10.19
N GLY A 277 -3.89 -20.63 9.67
CA GLY A 277 -3.42 -19.53 10.49
C GLY A 277 -2.70 -18.45 9.68
N LEU A 278 -2.11 -17.49 10.40
CA LEU A 278 -1.32 -16.42 9.83
C LEU A 278 0.14 -16.57 10.24
N ALA A 279 1.04 -16.49 9.26
CA ALA A 279 2.46 -16.31 9.47
C ALA A 279 2.82 -14.84 9.27
N HIS A 280 3.80 -14.37 10.04
CA HIS A 280 4.28 -13.00 9.96
C HIS A 280 5.79 -12.97 9.83
N HIS A 281 6.28 -12.20 8.86
CA HIS A 281 7.66 -11.78 8.79
C HIS A 281 7.78 -10.35 9.31
N ARG A 282 8.82 -10.09 10.12
CA ARG A 282 9.09 -8.78 10.70
C ARG A 282 10.36 -8.21 10.09
N ASN A 283 10.31 -6.95 9.69
CA ASN A 283 11.44 -6.20 9.13
C ASN A 283 11.71 -4.93 9.95
N GLY A 284 12.90 -4.37 9.74
CA GLY A 284 13.29 -3.06 10.28
C GLY A 284 12.90 -2.86 11.74
N VAL A 285 12.08 -1.84 11.99
CA VAL A 285 11.63 -1.45 13.34
C VAL A 285 10.84 -2.57 14.04
N ALA A 286 9.95 -3.27 13.35
CA ALA A 286 9.15 -4.34 13.94
C ALA A 286 9.96 -5.59 14.33
N LEU A 287 11.13 -5.79 13.70
CA LEU A 287 12.05 -6.86 14.09
C LEU A 287 12.64 -6.61 15.48
N ALA A 288 12.96 -5.35 15.79
CA ALA A 288 13.50 -4.93 17.08
C ALA A 288 12.44 -4.69 18.15
N ASP A 289 11.21 -4.33 17.75
CA ASP A 289 10.09 -4.03 18.64
C ASP A 289 8.84 -4.88 18.34
N PRO A 290 8.62 -5.97 19.11
CA PRO A 290 7.39 -6.76 19.03
C PRO A 290 6.09 -6.00 19.34
N GLY A 291 6.15 -4.93 20.13
CA GLY A 291 5.00 -4.08 20.46
C GLY A 291 4.54 -3.26 19.26
N PHE A 292 5.49 -2.68 18.53
CA PHE A 292 5.23 -2.02 17.24
C PHE A 292 4.49 -2.96 16.27
N ALA A 293 4.96 -4.21 16.18
CA ALA A 293 4.33 -5.23 15.34
C ALA A 293 2.85 -5.41 15.68
N TRP A 294 2.53 -5.64 16.95
CA TRP A 294 1.15 -5.83 17.40
C TRP A 294 0.26 -4.61 17.16
N ASN A 295 0.80 -3.40 17.36
CA ASN A 295 0.04 -2.17 17.17
C ASN A 295 -0.32 -1.97 15.69
N ALA A 296 0.63 -2.18 14.76
CA ALA A 296 0.34 -2.09 13.33
C ALA A 296 -0.72 -3.12 12.88
N LEU A 297 -0.64 -4.37 13.36
CA LEU A 297 -1.67 -5.39 13.10
C LEU A 297 -3.05 -4.93 13.59
N ALA A 298 -3.11 -4.32 14.78
CA ALA A 298 -4.35 -3.80 15.34
C ALA A 298 -4.95 -2.65 14.52
N GLU A 299 -4.12 -1.73 14.04
CA GLU A 299 -4.57 -0.61 13.21
C GLU A 299 -5.11 -1.07 11.86
N VAL A 300 -4.53 -2.11 11.26
CA VAL A 300 -5.13 -2.77 10.09
C VAL A 300 -6.53 -3.32 10.42
N GLY A 301 -6.69 -3.93 11.60
CA GLY A 301 -7.99 -4.39 12.09
C GLY A 301 -9.01 -3.25 12.24
N VAL A 302 -8.59 -2.12 12.81
CA VAL A 302 -9.41 -0.90 12.93
C VAL A 302 -9.82 -0.37 11.55
N PHE A 303 -8.88 -0.29 10.62
CA PHE A 303 -9.15 0.17 9.25
C PHE A 303 -10.14 -0.74 8.54
N GLY A 304 -9.92 -2.06 8.55
CA GLY A 304 -10.81 -3.04 7.92
C GLY A 304 -12.23 -2.97 8.49
N ALA A 305 -12.34 -2.82 9.81
CA ALA A 305 -13.62 -2.62 10.47
C ALA A 305 -14.34 -1.33 10.04
N ALA A 306 -13.64 -0.21 10.00
CA ALA A 306 -14.21 1.06 9.56
C ALA A 306 -14.67 0.99 8.10
N ALA A 307 -13.88 0.36 7.22
CA ALA A 307 -14.23 0.18 5.82
C ALA A 307 -15.55 -0.58 5.64
N GLN A 308 -15.77 -1.64 6.41
CA GLN A 308 -17.02 -2.40 6.39
C GLN A 308 -18.24 -1.59 6.86
N LEU A 309 -18.06 -0.70 7.84
CA LEU A 309 -19.16 0.11 8.37
C LEU A 309 -19.49 1.34 7.50
N ALA A 310 -18.52 1.84 6.75
CA ALA A 310 -18.59 3.14 6.10
C ALA A 310 -18.68 3.09 4.57
N LEU A 311 -18.17 2.03 3.94
CA LEU A 311 -18.24 1.85 2.49
C LEU A 311 -19.41 0.91 2.17
N ASP A 312 -20.04 1.09 1.00
CA ASP A 312 -21.17 0.25 0.57
C ASP A 312 -20.81 -1.24 0.77
N PRO A 313 -21.63 -2.01 1.51
CA PRO A 313 -21.36 -3.42 1.72
C PRO A 313 -21.51 -4.16 0.38
N GLU A 314 -20.39 -4.43 -0.28
CA GLU A 314 -20.33 -5.57 -1.20
C GLU A 314 -20.81 -6.82 -0.43
N PRO A 315 -21.51 -7.77 -1.09
CA PRO A 315 -22.13 -8.90 -0.42
C PRO A 315 -21.13 -9.60 0.50
N ALA A 316 -21.57 -9.81 1.74
CA ALA A 316 -20.79 -10.30 2.87
C ALA A 316 -19.74 -11.31 2.43
N TYR A 317 -18.50 -11.01 2.81
CA TYR A 317 -17.33 -11.72 2.35
C TYR A 317 -17.30 -13.21 2.79
N CYS A 318 -18.19 -13.67 3.67
CA CYS A 318 -18.33 -15.07 4.04
C CYS A 318 -19.70 -15.59 3.57
N ASP A 319 -19.73 -16.75 2.91
CA ASP A 319 -20.94 -17.44 2.44
C ASP A 319 -21.55 -18.40 3.50
N HIS A 320 -20.92 -18.52 4.67
CA HIS A 320 -21.40 -19.34 5.77
C HIS A 320 -22.44 -18.59 6.61
N LEU A 321 -23.72 -18.81 6.30
CA LEU A 321 -24.88 -18.28 7.03
C LEU A 321 -24.90 -18.62 8.54
N ALA A 322 -24.10 -19.60 8.98
CA ALA A 322 -23.97 -19.98 10.39
C ALA A 322 -22.80 -19.29 11.13
N CYS A 323 -21.93 -18.51 10.46
CA CYS A 323 -20.91 -17.70 11.16
C CYS A 323 -21.66 -16.64 11.99
N PRO A 324 -21.47 -16.55 13.33
CA PRO A 324 -22.10 -15.52 14.17
C PRO A 324 -21.68 -14.09 13.79
N HIS A 325 -20.69 -13.96 12.90
CA HIS A 325 -20.14 -12.71 12.38
C HIS A 325 -20.41 -12.53 10.87
N HIS A 326 -21.18 -13.42 10.24
CA HIS A 326 -21.62 -13.29 8.84
C HIS A 326 -22.29 -11.94 8.58
N ALA A 327 -23.15 -11.53 9.52
CA ALA A 327 -23.83 -10.23 9.45
C ALA A 327 -22.86 -9.06 9.53
N SER A 328 -21.68 -9.19 10.16
CA SER A 328 -20.72 -8.09 10.34
C SER A 328 -19.71 -7.92 9.20
N GLY A 329 -19.62 -8.86 8.25
CA GLY A 329 -18.64 -8.82 7.15
C GLY A 329 -17.17 -9.10 7.54
N LEU A 330 -16.88 -9.26 8.83
CA LEU A 330 -15.51 -9.35 9.39
C LEU A 330 -14.93 -10.77 9.38
N CYS A 331 -15.72 -11.79 9.00
CA CYS A 331 -15.38 -13.21 9.09
C CYS A 331 -14.36 -13.67 8.00
N ARG A 332 -14.16 -12.92 6.89
CA ARG A 332 -13.18 -13.25 5.82
C ARG A 332 -11.81 -12.60 5.97
N GLN A 333 -11.73 -11.47 6.67
CA GLN A 333 -10.81 -10.42 6.22
C GLN A 333 -9.36 -10.50 6.69
N TRP A 334 -8.84 -11.70 6.92
CA TRP A 334 -7.40 -11.92 6.75
C TRP A 334 -7.05 -13.00 5.71
N TYR A 335 -8.02 -13.63 5.01
CA TYR A 335 -8.03 -13.92 3.54
C TYR A 335 -9.20 -14.83 3.05
N ASP A 336 -9.67 -15.86 3.79
CA ASP A 336 -11.04 -16.46 3.97
C ASP A 336 -10.96 -17.95 4.39
N PRO A 337 -12.09 -18.59 4.78
CA PRO A 337 -12.58 -18.82 6.14
C PRO A 337 -12.06 -20.13 6.77
N PRO A 338 -12.13 -20.27 8.10
CA PRO A 338 -11.92 -21.56 8.73
C PRO A 338 -13.14 -22.50 8.50
N ASP A 339 -13.04 -23.76 8.96
CA ASP A 339 -14.01 -24.86 8.83
C ASP A 339 -14.35 -25.38 10.26
N ALA A 340 -15.43 -26.13 10.50
CA ALA A 340 -15.63 -26.81 11.80
C ALA A 340 -14.54 -27.88 12.06
N THR A 341 -13.92 -28.35 10.97
CA THR A 341 -12.65 -29.07 10.84
C THR A 341 -11.43 -28.14 10.58
N ALA A 342 -11.59 -26.81 10.64
CA ALA A 342 -10.53 -25.80 10.68
C ALA A 342 -10.73 -24.66 11.73
N GLY A 343 -11.35 -24.95 12.89
CA GLY A 343 -11.22 -24.21 14.16
C GLY A 343 -11.08 -22.68 14.09
N HIS A 344 -12.20 -21.96 14.10
CA HIS A 344 -12.25 -20.50 13.93
C HIS A 344 -11.83 -19.69 15.17
N ASP A 345 -11.45 -20.35 16.26
CA ASP A 345 -11.12 -19.72 17.55
C ASP A 345 -9.74 -19.01 17.54
N ALA A 346 -8.96 -19.13 16.47
CA ALA A 346 -7.62 -18.57 16.33
C ALA A 346 -7.57 -17.16 15.69
N CYS A 347 -8.69 -16.65 15.17
CA CYS A 347 -8.72 -15.33 14.52
C CYS A 347 -8.61 -14.23 15.59
N GLY A 348 -7.38 -13.72 15.79
CA GLY A 348 -7.06 -12.65 16.75
C GLY A 348 -7.82 -11.34 16.53
N PHE A 349 -8.60 -11.24 15.45
CA PHE A 349 -9.50 -10.12 15.17
C PHE A 349 -10.48 -9.86 16.32
N LEU A 350 -11.11 -10.88 16.91
CA LEU A 350 -12.14 -10.65 17.94
C LEU A 350 -11.54 -9.97 19.19
N PRO A 351 -10.45 -10.50 19.81
CA PRO A 351 -9.76 -9.80 20.88
C PRO A 351 -9.33 -8.37 20.51
N VAL A 352 -8.81 -8.16 19.30
CA VAL A 352 -8.33 -6.85 18.83
C VAL A 352 -9.48 -5.87 18.66
N PHE A 353 -10.53 -6.23 17.91
CA PHE A 353 -11.69 -5.38 17.69
C PHE A 353 -12.34 -5.01 19.02
N THR A 354 -12.60 -5.98 19.90
CA THR A 354 -13.23 -5.72 21.20
C THR A 354 -12.35 -4.83 22.09
N HIS A 355 -11.02 -5.00 22.04
CA HIS A 355 -10.09 -4.14 22.76
C HIS A 355 -10.18 -2.67 22.30
N TYR A 356 -10.17 -2.42 20.99
CA TYR A 356 -10.12 -1.05 20.45
C TYR A 356 -11.49 -0.38 20.31
N ALA A 357 -12.52 -1.12 19.88
CA ALA A 357 -13.87 -0.59 19.71
C ALA A 357 -14.67 -0.55 21.02
N GLY A 358 -14.19 -1.22 22.09
CA GLY A 358 -14.88 -1.29 23.39
C GLY A 358 -16.23 -2.03 23.35
N GLN A 359 -16.51 -2.75 22.26
CA GLN A 359 -17.75 -3.48 22.04
C GLN A 359 -17.50 -4.68 21.14
N ASP A 360 -18.40 -5.66 21.15
CA ASP A 360 -18.30 -6.79 20.22
C ASP A 360 -18.62 -6.34 18.77
N PRO A 361 -18.04 -7.01 17.75
CA PRO A 361 -18.25 -6.65 16.35
C PRO A 361 -19.72 -6.68 15.89
N ALA A 362 -20.55 -7.58 16.44
CA ALA A 362 -21.94 -7.70 16.04
C ALA A 362 -22.76 -6.48 16.53
N ALA A 363 -22.53 -6.04 17.77
CA ALA A 363 -23.14 -4.86 18.34
C ALA A 363 -22.75 -3.56 17.60
N ALA A 364 -21.50 -3.46 17.13
CA ALA A 364 -21.04 -2.35 16.31
C ALA A 364 -21.79 -2.29 14.96
N TRP A 365 -21.91 -3.45 14.30
CA TRP A 365 -22.57 -3.57 13.01
C TRP A 365 -24.06 -3.21 13.05
N SER A 366 -24.80 -3.78 14.01
CA SER A 366 -26.24 -3.52 14.18
C SER A 366 -26.54 -2.05 14.45
N ARG A 367 -25.61 -1.31 15.07
CA ARG A 367 -25.75 0.13 15.29
C ARG A 367 -25.61 0.92 14.00
N ALA A 368 -24.60 0.61 13.18
CA ALA A 368 -24.32 1.34 11.95
C ALA A 368 -25.41 1.14 10.89
N HIS A 369 -26.03 -0.04 10.86
CA HIS A 369 -27.00 -0.40 9.82
C HIS A 369 -28.47 -0.29 10.28
N GLY A 370 -28.70 0.11 11.54
CA GLY A 370 -30.02 0.11 12.15
C GLY A 370 -30.53 -1.32 12.35
N ALA A 371 -30.73 -1.72 13.60
CA ALA A 371 -31.45 -2.96 13.90
C ALA A 371 -32.82 -2.90 13.23
N SER A 372 -33.05 -3.77 12.23
CA SER A 372 -34.38 -4.12 11.76
C SER A 372 -35.07 -5.04 12.76
#